data_AF-A0A0B6XFH8-F1
#
_entry.id   AF-A0A0B6XFH8-F1
#
_cell.length_a   1.000
_cell.length_b   1.000
_cell.length_c   1.000
_cell.angle_alpha   90.00
_cell.angle_beta   90.00
_cell.angle_gamma   90.00
#
_symmetry.space_group_name_H-M   'P 1'
#
loop_
_entity.id
_entity.type
_entity.pdbx_description
1 polymer ?
#
loop_
_entity_poly.entity_id
_entity_poly.type
_entity_poly.pdbx_seq_one_letter_code
_entity_poly.pdbx_strand_id
1 'polypeptide(L)' 'MLKRAVLGLRPIIFGDEGRWEDHASLCASFVFKIHIKLHDEEPWPAKMPVVARKSNSYLVYTRH' A
#
# COMPACT_ATOMS: atom_id res chain seq x y z
N MET A 1 -8.69 -7.24 18.71
CA MET A 1 -7.68 -6.21 18.34
C MET A 1 -8.37 -5.10 17.57
N LEU A 2 -8.47 -3.92 18.17
CA LEU A 2 -9.14 -2.75 17.60
C LEU A 2 -8.25 -2.17 16.47
N LYS A 3 -8.61 -2.36 15.19
CA LYS A 3 -7.98 -1.62 14.08
C LYS A 3 -8.43 -0.16 14.20
N ARG A 4 -7.61 0.69 14.86
CA ARG A 4 -7.79 2.14 14.82
C ARG A 4 -7.60 2.60 13.38
N ALA A 5 -8.71 2.88 12.69
CA ALA A 5 -8.69 3.62 11.45
C ALA A 5 -8.28 5.07 11.78
N VAL A 6 -7.01 5.40 11.58
CA VAL A 6 -6.58 6.79 11.53
C VAL A 6 -7.16 7.34 10.23
N LEU A 7 -8.23 8.13 10.33
CA LEU A 7 -8.76 8.99 9.25
C LEU A 7 -7.77 10.13 8.98
N GLY A 8 -6.52 9.78 8.68
CA GLY A 8 -5.58 10.69 8.05
C GLY A 8 -5.84 10.60 6.56
N LEU A 9 -6.13 11.72 5.91
CA LEU A 9 -6.19 11.83 4.46
C LEU A 9 -4.89 11.24 3.90
N ARG A 10 -4.95 9.99 3.41
CA ARG A 10 -3.78 9.34 2.83
C ARG A 10 -3.37 10.17 1.62
N PRO A 11 -2.09 10.57 1.51
CA PRO A 11 -1.61 11.30 0.35
C PRO A 11 -2.09 10.64 -0.95
N ILE A 12 -2.56 11.44 -1.91
CA ILE A 12 -3.08 10.95 -3.19
C ILE A 12 -2.09 9.99 -3.85
N ILE A 13 -0.78 10.23 -3.67
CA ILE A 13 0.35 9.43 -4.14
C ILE A 13 0.36 7.97 -3.65
N PHE A 14 -0.51 7.58 -2.74
CA PHE A 14 -0.56 6.20 -2.23
C PHE A 14 -1.73 5.38 -2.77
N GLY A 15 -2.69 5.92 -3.54
CA GLY A 15 -3.76 5.07 -4.12
C GLY A 15 -4.43 4.10 -3.12
N ASP A 16 -4.67 2.85 -3.52
CA ASP A 16 -4.94 1.72 -2.59
C ASP A 16 -3.65 1.17 -1.98
N GLU A 17 -2.52 1.60 -2.51
CA GLU A 17 -1.19 1.06 -2.33
C GLU A 17 -0.69 1.21 -0.90
N GLY A 18 -1.09 2.25 -0.18
CA GLY A 18 -0.84 2.43 1.26
C GLY A 18 -1.56 1.45 2.20
N ARG A 19 -1.96 0.27 1.72
CA ARG A 19 -2.55 -0.82 2.52
C ARG A 19 -1.53 -1.94 2.71
N TRP A 20 -1.51 -2.46 3.93
CA TRP A 20 -0.84 -3.70 4.28
C TRP A 20 -1.41 -4.86 3.46
N GLU A 21 -0.53 -5.65 2.84
CA GLU A 21 -0.94 -6.96 2.33
C GLU A 21 -1.06 -7.97 3.47
N ASP A 22 -2.29 -8.37 3.78
CA ASP A 22 -2.62 -9.36 4.82
C ASP A 22 -2.61 -10.80 4.26
N HIS A 23 -1.63 -11.16 3.42
CA HIS A 23 -1.53 -12.54 2.89
C HIS A 23 -0.96 -13.49 3.94
N ALA A 24 -1.62 -14.63 4.17
CA ALA A 24 -1.28 -15.54 5.28
C ALA A 24 0.20 -16.01 5.27
N SER A 25 0.75 -16.30 4.09
CA SER A 25 2.17 -16.69 3.94
C SER A 25 3.15 -15.55 4.24
N LEU A 26 2.79 -14.30 3.95
CA LEU A 26 3.60 -13.12 4.25
C LEU A 26 3.62 -12.88 5.77
N CYS A 27 2.44 -12.92 6.39
CA CYS A 27 2.33 -12.83 7.85
C CYS A 27 3.15 -13.92 8.57
N ALA A 28 3.12 -15.16 8.08
CA ALA A 28 3.87 -16.28 8.66
C ALA A 28 5.40 -16.16 8.48
N SER A 29 5.86 -15.44 7.45
CA SER A 29 7.29 -15.24 7.19
C SER A 29 7.88 -14.02 7.88
N PHE A 30 7.09 -13.27 8.66
CA PHE A 30 7.46 -11.95 9.21
C PHE A 30 7.93 -10.97 8.13
N VAL A 31 7.53 -11.20 6.87
CA VAL A 31 7.76 -10.31 5.74
C VAL A 31 6.47 -9.56 5.47
N PHE A 32 6.54 -8.24 5.47
CA PHE A 32 5.39 -7.38 5.26
C PHE A 32 5.67 -6.48 4.07
N LYS A 33 4.64 -6.25 3.24
CA LYS A 33 4.74 -5.34 2.10
C LYS A 33 3.58 -4.37 2.03
N ILE A 34 3.91 -3.17 1.57
CA ILE A 34 2.96 -2.12 1.18
C ILE A 34 3.29 -1.79 -0.27
N HIS A 35 2.29 -1.68 -1.13
CA HIS A 35 2.52 -1.14 -2.46
C HIS A 35 2.88 0.36 -2.35
N ILE A 36 3.77 0.86 -3.18
CA ILE A 36 4.11 2.28 -3.18
C ILE A 36 4.19 2.81 -4.61
N LYS A 37 3.94 4.10 -4.76
CA LYS A 37 4.22 4.83 -5.98
C LYS A 37 5.56 5.54 -5.87
N LEU A 38 6.43 5.36 -6.86
CA LEU A 38 7.67 6.13 -6.96
C LEU A 38 7.41 7.49 -7.63
N HIS A 39 8.26 8.47 -7.34
CA HIS A 39 8.09 9.84 -7.85
C HIS A 39 8.13 9.90 -9.39
N ASP A 40 8.91 9.02 -10.02
CA ASP A 40 9.15 9.02 -11.47
C ASP A 40 8.19 8.07 -12.23
N GLU A 41 7.25 7.43 -11.53
CA GLU A 41 6.22 6.61 -12.18
C GLU A 41 5.12 7.47 -12.80
N GLU A 42 4.60 7.02 -13.94
CA GLU A 42 3.49 7.70 -14.63
C GLU A 42 2.30 7.94 -13.68
N PRO A 43 1.73 9.16 -13.61
CA PRO A 43 0.57 9.44 -12.78
C PRO A 43 -0.60 8.51 -13.13
N TRP A 44 -1.39 8.09 -12.13
CA TRP A 44 -2.60 7.34 -12.45
C TRP A 44 -3.58 8.20 -13.25
N PRO A 45 -4.39 7.57 -14.12
CA PRO A 45 -5.45 8.29 -14.83
C PRO A 45 -6.36 9.02 -13.84
N ALA A 46 -6.69 10.28 -14.13
CA ALA A 46 -7.48 11.13 -13.22
C ALA A 46 -8.83 10.52 -12.81
N LYS A 47 -9.42 9.71 -13.70
CA LYS A 47 -10.72 9.04 -13.48
C LYS A 47 -10.60 7.66 -12.81
N MET A 48 -9.38 7.17 -12.56
CA MET A 48 -9.17 5.87 -11.94
C MET A 48 -9.56 5.91 -10.44
N PRO A 49 -10.47 5.04 -9.99
CA PRO A 49 -10.82 4.93 -8.57
C PRO A 49 -9.59 4.62 -7.72
N VAL A 50 -9.52 5.19 -6.51
CA VAL A 50 -8.38 5.01 -5.58
C VAL A 50 -8.09 3.53 -5.33
N VAL A 51 -9.11 2.71 -5.13
CA VAL A 51 -9.01 1.25 -4.91
C VAL A 51 -8.42 0.47 -6.09
N ALA A 52 -8.42 1.04 -7.29
CA ALA A 52 -7.89 0.43 -8.50
C ALA A 52 -6.47 0.91 -8.84
N ARG A 53 -5.96 1.91 -8.10
CA ARG A 53 -4.60 2.44 -8.29
C ARG A 53 -3.62 1.48 -7.65
N LYS A 54 -2.84 0.80 -8.51
CA LYS A 54 -1.82 -0.17 -8.12
C LYS A 54 -0.52 0.10 -8.89
N SER A 55 0.58 -0.14 -8.20
CA SER A 55 1.95 -0.04 -8.68
C SER A 55 2.62 -1.37 -8.37
N ASN A 56 3.59 -1.71 -9.22
CA ASN A 56 4.42 -2.90 -9.05
C ASN A 56 5.67 -2.59 -8.21
N SER A 57 5.74 -1.41 -7.61
CA SER A 57 6.75 -1.02 -6.63
C SER A 57 6.25 -1.30 -5.22
N TYR A 58 7.14 -1.82 -4.36
CA TYR A 58 6.78 -2.27 -3.01
C TYR A 58 7.80 -1.79 -1.99
N LEU A 59 7.33 -1.29 -0.84
CA LEU A 59 8.14 -1.21 0.36
C LEU A 59 8.02 -2.52 1.11
N VAL A 60 9.14 -3.23 1.25
CA VAL A 60 9.23 -4.51 1.98
C VAL A 60 10.05 -4.30 3.24
N TYR A 61 9.57 -4.79 4.37
CA TYR A 61 10.36 -4.87 5.60
C TYR A 61 10.10 -6.18 6.31
N THR A 62 11.03 -6.49 7.19
CA THR A 62 10.93 -7.61 8.13
C THR A 62 10.90 -7.06 9.55
N ARG A 63 10.23 -7.78 10.45
CA ARG A 63 10.25 -7.50 11.88
C ARG A 63 11.04 -8.61 12.56
N HIS A 64 12.24 -8.27 13.02
CA HIS A 64 13.06 -9.13 13.88
C HIS A 64 12.63 -9.01 15.35
#